data_AF-A0A5N5VY89-F1
#
_entry.id   AF-A0A5N5VY89-F1
#
_cell.length_a   1.000
_cell.length_b   1.000
_cell.length_c   1.000
_cell.angle_alpha   90.00
_cell.angle_beta   90.00
_cell.angle_gamma   90.00
#
_symmetry.space_group_name_H-M   'P 1'
#
loop_
_entity.id
_entity.type
_entity.pdbx_description
1 polymer ?
#
loop_
_entity_poly.entity_id
_entity_poly.type
_entity_poly.pdbx_seq_one_letter_code
_entity_poly.pdbx_strand_id
1 'polypeptide(L)'
;MFDVMAFGQFHRVEPAVRPYGTGGQLDEALAARVADPLFLLARQWQTAEFAGEDSGSPVWCRIGTETTPLDAFRAGGGAAAVPLPKGVPLEYLAEAGAAPADALRDLPLRAAARAGRRFLDTLRTQPALTAALDAVDEAVLAKAPLPAPPADPEKDPLRRDPGGQALRAVLAHRAPDGVALAGLLGSGWHPPDLTGAQRTAFDQAAQQWLEWFKGRHQPPVPSSWVRERLEHRFAVTAAPGGRPVTLSAPEYTGGTAEAYEFDLDAGTTPLPAPVGSQSAQVLPTRVTYPGMPAERWWEFEDATVNLPAIGAGAPDLARLLVVEFANLYGNDHWMIPVELATGALHRLTGLTVVDTFGGETAVDPVEDRHWSVFRLTDVHGGKPGPPLLPLLPTASARVEGAPVEEVLFARDEMANLAFAIERIVPSATGRARARGDEPPDDDPQVAPTDPAALAYRLVTAVPAHWIPLVPVPLAPDSAAVCLRRGQIPRFGPNGDRLPQLKAAGRILEPEVPRVFFRDEEVPRSGVTARRVPVVARDEDGTVRSWVGRRVGAGRGEASSALAFDGAVPPGGTG
;
A
#
# COMPACT_ATOMS: atom_id res chain seq x y z
N MET A 1 1.33 -49.39 17.81
CA MET A 1 -0.07 -49.14 17.41
C MET A 1 -0.59 -48.10 18.37
N PHE A 2 -0.53 -46.83 17.97
CA PHE A 2 -0.93 -45.71 18.82
C PHE A 2 -2.42 -45.45 18.60
N ASP A 3 -3.18 -45.40 19.69
CA ASP A 3 -4.59 -45.03 19.66
C ASP A 3 -4.71 -43.58 19.20
N VAL A 4 -5.37 -43.39 18.06
CA VAL A 4 -5.74 -42.07 17.54
C VAL A 4 -6.96 -41.62 18.31
N MET A 5 -6.79 -40.76 19.33
CA MET A 5 -7.91 -40.04 19.91
C MET A 5 -8.38 -38.95 18.94
N ALA A 6 -9.50 -39.21 18.28
CA ALA A 6 -10.25 -38.20 17.57
C ALA A 6 -10.98 -37.30 18.58
N PHE A 7 -10.64 -36.01 18.62
CA PHE A 7 -11.40 -35.02 19.37
C PHE A 7 -12.74 -34.75 18.67
N GLY A 8 -13.82 -35.32 19.22
CA GLY A 8 -15.18 -35.23 18.69
C GLY A 8 -16.12 -34.28 19.45
N GLN A 9 -15.63 -33.46 20.39
CA GLN A 9 -16.47 -32.49 21.09
C GLN A 9 -15.73 -31.18 21.32
N PHE A 10 -16.25 -30.11 20.73
CA PHE A 10 -15.93 -28.74 21.12
C PHE A 10 -16.66 -28.46 22.44
N HIS A 11 -15.92 -28.41 23.55
CA HIS A 11 -16.45 -27.81 24.76
C HIS A 11 -16.40 -26.29 24.58
N ARG A 12 -17.55 -25.70 24.25
CA ARG A 12 -17.75 -24.26 24.34
C ARG A 12 -17.72 -23.91 25.83
N VAL A 13 -16.62 -23.33 26.29
CA VAL A 13 -16.56 -22.69 27.60
C VAL A 13 -17.24 -21.33 27.44
N GLU A 14 -18.54 -21.28 27.74
CA GLU A 14 -19.22 -20.00 27.95
C GLU A 14 -18.96 -19.56 29.40
N PRO A 15 -18.49 -18.32 29.66
CA PRO A 15 -18.65 -17.73 30.97
C PRO A 15 -20.15 -17.61 31.24
N ALA A 16 -20.70 -18.55 32.01
CA ALA A 16 -22.09 -18.52 32.42
C ALA A 16 -22.28 -17.45 33.50
N VAL A 17 -22.34 -16.18 33.10
CA VAL A 17 -22.99 -15.14 33.91
C VAL A 17 -24.49 -15.40 33.77
N ARG A 18 -25.06 -16.23 34.65
CA ARG A 18 -26.47 -16.64 34.59
C ARG A 18 -27.38 -15.40 34.57
N PRO A 19 -28.09 -15.07 33.47
CA PRO A 19 -29.03 -13.95 33.46
C PRO A 19 -30.46 -14.38 33.85
N TYR A 20 -30.67 -15.64 34.22
CA TYR A 20 -32.00 -16.15 34.57
C TYR A 20 -32.08 -16.49 36.05
N GLY A 21 -32.77 -15.62 36.79
CA GLY A 21 -33.23 -15.86 38.16
C GLY A 21 -32.27 -15.35 39.23
N THR A 22 -32.50 -14.13 39.71
CA THR A 22 -31.94 -13.53 40.95
C THR A 22 -30.41 -13.45 41.10
N GLY A 23 -29.63 -13.93 40.14
CA GLY A 23 -28.18 -13.74 40.05
C GLY A 23 -27.87 -12.39 39.39
N GLY A 24 -27.17 -11.53 40.12
CA GLY A 24 -27.00 -10.11 39.81
C GLY A 24 -26.48 -9.78 38.42
N GLN A 25 -26.88 -8.60 37.94
CA GLN A 25 -26.27 -7.93 36.79
C GLN A 25 -24.78 -7.68 37.09
N LEU A 26 -23.92 -7.57 36.08
CA LEU A 26 -22.49 -7.23 36.25
C LEU A 26 -22.34 -6.00 37.17
N ASP A 27 -23.23 -5.04 36.98
CA ASP A 27 -23.43 -3.82 37.73
C ASP A 27 -23.55 -4.08 39.25
N GLU A 28 -24.25 -5.15 39.63
CA GLU A 28 -24.49 -5.52 41.02
C GLU A 28 -23.28 -6.20 41.68
N ALA A 29 -22.51 -6.97 40.90
CA ALA A 29 -21.26 -7.60 41.35
C ALA A 29 -20.11 -6.60 41.45
N LEU A 30 -20.09 -5.57 40.60
CA LEU A 30 -19.10 -4.49 40.61
C LEU A 30 -19.47 -3.35 41.58
N ALA A 31 -20.71 -3.28 42.07
CA ALA A 31 -21.14 -2.19 42.94
C ALA A 31 -20.42 -2.19 44.31
N ALA A 32 -19.65 -1.14 44.57
CA ALA A 32 -19.14 -0.80 45.90
C ALA A 32 -20.26 -0.21 46.78
N ARG A 33 -21.19 -1.05 47.25
CA ARG A 33 -22.28 -0.62 48.15
C ARG A 33 -21.70 -0.03 49.44
N VAL A 34 -22.36 0.97 50.00
CA VAL A 34 -21.95 1.62 51.26
C VAL A 34 -23.08 1.49 52.28
N ALA A 35 -22.75 1.16 53.52
CA ALA A 35 -23.71 1.10 54.64
C ALA A 35 -23.28 2.05 55.77
N ASP A 36 -22.27 1.66 56.55
CA ASP A 36 -21.70 2.45 57.65
C ASP A 36 -20.15 2.40 57.63
N PRO A 37 -19.44 3.19 58.46
CA PRO A 37 -17.98 3.19 58.47
C PRO A 37 -17.34 1.83 58.84
N LEU A 38 -17.99 1.02 59.68
CA LEU A 38 -17.51 -0.32 60.04
C LEU A 38 -17.65 -1.29 58.87
N PHE A 39 -18.74 -1.18 58.11
CA PHE A 39 -18.93 -1.88 56.85
C PHE A 39 -17.83 -1.53 55.85
N LEU A 40 -17.44 -0.25 55.77
CA LEU A 40 -16.35 0.15 54.87
C LEU A 40 -15.01 -0.50 55.25
N LEU A 41 -14.65 -0.48 56.54
CA LEU A 41 -13.44 -1.14 57.04
C LEU A 41 -13.49 -2.67 56.86
N ALA A 42 -14.64 -3.28 57.09
CA ALA A 42 -14.83 -4.72 56.89
C ALA A 42 -14.71 -5.11 55.40
N ARG A 43 -15.15 -4.26 54.48
CA ARG A 43 -14.97 -4.46 53.03
C ARG A 43 -13.51 -4.36 52.60
N GLN A 44 -12.75 -3.38 53.11
CA GLN A 44 -11.29 -3.31 52.92
C GLN A 44 -10.60 -4.58 53.40
N TRP A 45 -10.99 -5.08 54.57
CA TRP A 45 -10.46 -6.34 55.10
C TRP A 45 -10.83 -7.54 54.21
N GLN A 46 -12.07 -7.60 53.71
CA GLN A 46 -12.52 -8.65 52.79
C GLN A 46 -11.75 -8.67 51.47
N THR A 47 -11.40 -7.51 50.92
CA THR A 47 -10.62 -7.39 49.68
C THR A 47 -9.11 -7.38 49.92
N ALA A 48 -8.67 -7.72 51.14
CA ALA A 48 -7.27 -7.77 51.53
C ALA A 48 -6.50 -6.43 51.40
N GLU A 49 -7.19 -5.28 51.42
CA GLU A 49 -6.56 -3.94 51.37
C GLU A 49 -5.59 -3.69 52.54
N PHE A 50 -5.80 -4.38 53.66
CA PHE A 50 -4.92 -4.31 54.84
C PHE A 50 -3.83 -5.38 54.85
N ALA A 51 -3.83 -6.31 53.89
CA ALA A 51 -2.74 -7.26 53.70
C ALA A 51 -1.68 -6.58 52.84
N GLY A 52 -0.60 -6.12 53.48
CA GLY A 52 0.57 -5.67 52.74
C GLY A 52 1.33 -6.86 52.18
N GLU A 53 1.72 -6.79 50.92
CA GLU A 53 2.72 -7.69 50.35
C GLU A 53 4.10 -7.02 50.43
N ASP A 54 5.13 -7.79 50.78
CA ASP A 54 6.52 -7.32 50.80
C ASP A 54 7.10 -7.35 49.37
N SER A 55 6.50 -6.54 48.50
CA SER A 55 6.82 -6.47 47.08
C SER A 55 7.34 -5.07 46.75
N GLY A 56 8.59 -4.96 46.36
CA GLY A 56 9.19 -3.71 45.91
C GLY A 56 8.59 -3.24 44.58
N SER A 57 8.41 -1.92 44.43
CA SER A 57 8.00 -1.33 43.14
C SER A 57 9.23 -0.93 42.31
N PRO A 58 9.21 -1.06 40.97
CA PRO A 58 10.27 -0.56 40.11
C PRO A 58 10.53 0.94 40.33
N VAL A 59 11.77 1.31 40.68
CA VAL A 59 12.17 2.73 40.81
C VAL A 59 13.24 3.13 39.80
N TRP A 60 13.97 2.15 39.26
CA TRP A 60 15.05 2.39 38.32
C TRP A 60 15.22 1.21 37.39
N CYS A 61 15.52 1.45 36.12
CA CYS A 61 15.84 0.39 35.19
C CYS A 61 17.16 0.69 34.47
N ARG A 62 17.99 -0.33 34.32
CA ARG A 62 19.14 -0.34 33.41
C ARG A 62 18.79 -1.21 32.23
N ILE A 63 18.72 -0.61 31.06
CA ILE A 63 18.41 -1.31 29.81
C ILE A 63 19.62 -1.27 28.89
N GLY A 64 19.96 -2.42 28.32
CA GLY A 64 20.99 -2.56 27.31
C GLY A 64 20.36 -2.79 25.93
N THR A 65 20.84 -2.09 24.92
CA THR A 65 20.35 -2.20 23.53
C THR A 65 21.52 -2.34 22.56
N GLU A 66 21.38 -3.21 21.58
CA GLU A 66 22.20 -3.21 20.37
C GLU A 66 21.38 -2.66 19.22
N THR A 67 21.98 -1.77 18.42
CA THR A 67 21.37 -1.15 17.24
C THR A 67 22.21 -1.50 16.02
N THR A 68 21.58 -2.14 15.04
CA THR A 68 22.20 -2.52 13.78
C THR A 68 21.51 -1.77 12.63
N PRO A 69 22.21 -0.88 11.90
CA PRO A 69 21.62 -0.20 10.75
C PRO A 69 21.11 -1.17 9.68
N LEU A 70 20.05 -0.78 8.97
CA LEU A 70 19.65 -1.44 7.74
C LEU A 70 20.61 -1.02 6.61
N ASP A 71 21.08 -2.00 5.84
CA ASP A 71 22.20 -1.83 4.90
C ASP A 71 21.74 -1.66 3.44
N ALA A 72 20.77 -2.48 3.02
CA ALA A 72 20.38 -2.57 1.61
C ALA A 72 18.88 -2.76 1.44
N PHE A 73 18.36 -2.24 0.33
CA PHE A 73 17.03 -2.48 -0.19
C PHE A 73 17.10 -3.42 -1.40
N ARG A 74 16.19 -4.37 -1.50
CA ARG A 74 16.08 -5.28 -2.64
C ARG A 74 14.63 -5.35 -3.11
N ALA A 75 14.38 -4.91 -4.34
CA ALA A 75 13.10 -5.17 -4.99
C ALA A 75 12.91 -6.67 -5.23
N GLY A 76 11.67 -7.14 -5.21
CA GLY A 76 11.32 -8.55 -5.45
C GLY A 76 11.73 -9.04 -6.85
N GLY A 77 11.54 -10.34 -7.09
CA GLY A 77 11.80 -10.94 -8.41
C GLY A 77 13.28 -11.13 -8.77
N GLY A 78 14.17 -11.18 -7.76
CA GLY A 78 15.61 -11.42 -7.97
C GLY A 78 16.41 -10.18 -8.40
N ALA A 79 15.85 -8.97 -8.23
CA ALA A 79 16.59 -7.74 -8.47
C ALA A 79 17.84 -7.65 -7.58
N ALA A 80 18.88 -6.97 -8.08
CA ALA A 80 20.07 -6.70 -7.29
C ALA A 80 19.73 -5.81 -6.09
N ALA A 81 20.34 -6.11 -4.94
CA ALA A 81 20.26 -5.23 -3.78
C ALA A 81 20.98 -3.92 -4.07
N VAL A 82 20.41 -2.82 -3.60
CA VAL A 82 21.00 -1.48 -3.66
C VAL A 82 21.22 -0.97 -2.24
N PRO A 83 22.25 -0.14 -1.99
CA PRO A 83 22.44 0.47 -0.67
C PRO A 83 21.18 1.23 -0.24
N LEU A 84 20.75 1.03 1.01
CA LEU A 84 19.60 1.75 1.55
C LEU A 84 20.01 3.21 1.81
N PRO A 85 19.42 4.20 1.11
CA PRO A 85 19.76 5.59 1.34
C PRO A 85 19.27 6.02 2.73
N LYS A 86 20.16 6.63 3.53
CA LYS A 86 19.81 7.12 4.86
C LYS A 86 18.66 8.14 4.77
N GLY A 87 17.72 8.05 5.71
CA GLY A 87 16.62 8.99 5.85
C GLY A 87 15.51 8.89 4.81
N VAL A 88 15.70 8.13 3.73
CA VAL A 88 14.69 7.96 2.69
C VAL A 88 13.62 6.97 3.16
N PRO A 89 12.32 7.35 3.11
CA PRO A 89 11.25 6.45 3.49
C PRO A 89 11.23 5.18 2.66
N LEU A 90 11.06 4.03 3.31
CA LEU A 90 11.02 2.72 2.68
C LEU A 90 9.85 2.62 1.70
N GLU A 91 8.72 3.27 1.99
CA GLU A 91 7.56 3.32 1.11
C GLU A 91 7.87 4.00 -0.22
N TYR A 92 8.73 5.03 -0.22
CA TYR A 92 9.15 5.69 -1.46
C TYR A 92 9.96 4.73 -2.34
N LEU A 93 10.88 3.95 -1.75
CA LEU A 93 11.64 2.95 -2.51
C LEU A 93 10.75 1.83 -3.01
N ALA A 94 9.85 1.31 -2.17
CA ALA A 94 8.92 0.26 -2.53
C ALA A 94 7.97 0.71 -3.64
N GLU A 95 7.30 1.85 -3.48
CA GLU A 95 6.20 2.25 -4.36
C GLU A 95 6.63 3.02 -5.61
N ALA A 96 7.71 3.82 -5.53
CA ALA A 96 8.19 4.61 -6.68
C ALA A 96 9.14 3.83 -7.60
N GLY A 97 9.49 2.59 -7.25
CA GLY A 97 10.36 1.73 -8.04
C GLY A 97 9.76 1.39 -9.41
N ALA A 98 10.56 1.55 -10.47
CA ALA A 98 10.15 1.29 -11.85
C ALA A 98 11.37 1.09 -12.75
N ALA A 99 11.18 0.53 -13.95
CA ALA A 99 12.17 0.67 -15.00
C ALA A 99 12.16 2.13 -15.53
N PRO A 100 13.32 2.75 -15.84
CA PRO A 100 13.37 4.13 -16.30
C PRO A 100 12.48 4.41 -17.52
N ALA A 101 12.43 3.49 -18.48
CA ALA A 101 11.59 3.63 -19.67
C ALA A 101 10.08 3.63 -19.34
N ASP A 102 9.67 2.84 -18.35
CA ASP A 102 8.27 2.76 -17.93
C ASP A 102 7.86 4.03 -17.16
N ALA A 103 8.72 4.50 -16.25
CA ALA A 103 8.50 5.75 -15.52
C ALA A 103 8.33 6.95 -16.47
N LEU A 104 9.13 7.01 -17.54
CA LEU A 104 9.01 8.06 -18.54
C LEU A 104 7.77 7.90 -19.43
N ARG A 105 7.38 6.66 -19.76
CA ARG A 105 6.15 6.37 -20.51
C ARG A 105 4.90 6.78 -19.74
N ASP A 106 4.96 6.72 -18.41
CA ASP A 106 3.86 7.04 -17.51
C ASP A 106 3.61 8.55 -17.32
N LEU A 107 4.51 9.41 -17.83
CA LEU A 107 4.34 10.86 -17.76
C LEU A 107 3.11 11.30 -18.57
N PRO A 108 2.14 12.00 -17.95
CA PRO A 108 1.03 12.56 -18.70
C PRO A 108 1.53 13.64 -19.67
N LEU A 109 0.80 13.86 -20.77
CA LEU A 109 1.12 14.87 -21.80
C LEU A 109 1.43 16.25 -21.18
N ARG A 110 0.65 16.66 -20.16
CA ARG A 110 0.89 17.91 -19.43
C ARG A 110 2.28 17.95 -18.77
N ALA A 111 2.71 16.85 -18.15
CA ALA A 111 3.99 16.79 -17.46
C ALA A 111 5.15 16.80 -18.47
N ALA A 112 5.04 16.02 -19.55
CA ALA A 112 6.02 16.01 -20.63
C ALA A 112 6.19 17.41 -21.26
N ALA A 113 5.07 18.08 -21.58
CA ALA A 113 5.09 19.43 -22.14
C ALA A 113 5.66 20.48 -21.16
N ARG A 114 5.35 20.38 -19.86
CA ARG A 114 5.95 21.27 -18.84
C ARG A 114 7.46 21.06 -18.72
N ALA A 115 7.93 19.81 -18.76
CA ALA A 115 9.35 19.52 -18.74
C ALA A 115 10.06 20.08 -19.99
N GLY A 116 9.45 19.94 -21.16
CA GLY A 116 9.96 20.53 -22.40
C GLY A 116 9.95 22.06 -22.37
N ARG A 117 8.89 22.70 -21.89
CA ARG A 117 8.85 24.17 -21.75
C ARG A 117 9.92 24.69 -20.80
N ARG A 118 10.17 23.96 -19.70
CA ARG A 118 11.25 24.28 -18.78
C ARG A 118 12.62 24.29 -19.45
N PHE A 119 12.88 23.41 -20.43
CA PHE A 119 14.12 23.46 -21.19
C PHE A 119 14.26 24.76 -21.98
N LEU A 120 13.18 25.18 -22.66
CA LEU A 120 13.18 26.47 -23.36
C LEU A 120 13.46 27.63 -22.38
N ASP A 121 12.91 27.56 -21.17
CA ASP A 121 13.20 28.56 -20.13
C ASP A 121 14.64 28.49 -19.61
N THR A 122 15.25 27.30 -19.56
CA THR A 122 16.69 27.12 -19.27
C THR A 122 17.57 27.71 -20.38
N LEU A 123 17.17 27.61 -21.66
CA LEU A 123 17.90 28.26 -22.75
C LEU A 123 17.91 29.78 -22.62
N ARG A 124 16.82 30.37 -22.11
CA ARG A 124 16.72 31.82 -21.86
C ARG A 124 17.68 32.32 -20.79
N THR A 125 18.24 31.44 -19.94
CA THR A 125 19.26 31.83 -18.95
C THR A 125 20.66 31.92 -19.54
N GLN A 126 20.84 31.62 -20.83
CA GLN A 126 22.12 31.63 -21.51
C GLN A 126 22.29 32.88 -22.39
N PRO A 127 23.10 33.88 -21.98
CA PRO A 127 23.22 35.14 -22.72
C PRO A 127 23.72 34.96 -24.16
N ALA A 128 24.61 33.98 -24.39
CA ALA A 128 25.17 33.68 -25.70
C ALA A 128 24.14 33.16 -26.72
N LEU A 129 22.97 32.70 -26.26
CA LEU A 129 21.90 32.23 -27.13
C LEU A 129 20.90 33.32 -27.52
N THR A 130 20.92 34.49 -26.87
CA THR A 130 19.88 35.53 -27.00
C THR A 130 19.50 35.86 -28.45
N ALA A 131 20.50 36.04 -29.33
CA ALA A 131 20.27 36.40 -30.73
C ALA A 131 19.79 35.22 -31.61
N ALA A 132 19.91 33.98 -31.12
CA ALA A 132 19.52 32.76 -31.83
C ALA A 132 18.33 32.03 -31.20
N LEU A 133 17.74 32.57 -30.11
CA LEU A 133 16.70 31.88 -29.34
C LEU A 133 15.51 31.45 -30.20
N ASP A 134 15.02 32.30 -31.10
CA ASP A 134 13.87 31.96 -31.95
C ASP A 134 14.19 30.78 -32.88
N ALA A 135 15.37 30.78 -33.50
CA ALA A 135 15.81 29.67 -34.36
C ALA A 135 16.05 28.38 -33.57
N VAL A 136 16.57 28.49 -32.34
CA VAL A 136 16.77 27.35 -31.44
C VAL A 136 15.43 26.78 -30.96
N ASP A 137 14.49 27.63 -30.54
CA ASP A 137 13.15 27.21 -30.10
C ASP A 137 12.43 26.47 -31.24
N GLU A 138 12.45 27.01 -32.47
CA GLU A 138 11.90 26.35 -33.66
C GLU A 138 12.57 24.99 -33.94
N ALA A 139 13.91 24.93 -33.88
CA ALA A 139 14.63 23.67 -34.10
C ALA A 139 14.31 22.61 -33.03
N VAL A 140 14.17 23.02 -31.77
CA VAL A 140 13.81 22.14 -30.65
C VAL A 140 12.36 21.66 -30.79
N LEU A 141 11.42 22.55 -31.10
CA LEU A 141 10.01 22.22 -31.32
C LEU A 141 9.82 21.28 -32.51
N ALA A 142 10.57 21.48 -33.58
CA ALA A 142 10.54 20.62 -34.76
C ALA A 142 11.14 19.23 -34.49
N LYS A 143 12.18 19.14 -33.66
CA LYS A 143 12.86 17.86 -33.37
C LYS A 143 12.15 17.03 -32.30
N ALA A 144 11.55 17.67 -31.31
CA ALA A 144 10.83 17.03 -30.21
C ALA A 144 9.38 17.52 -30.11
N PRO A 145 8.55 17.39 -31.17
CA PRO A 145 7.16 17.82 -31.10
C PRO A 145 6.36 16.93 -30.14
N LEU A 146 5.33 17.49 -29.52
CA LEU A 146 4.33 16.68 -28.82
C LEU A 146 3.61 15.74 -29.82
N PRO A 147 3.14 14.56 -29.38
CA PRO A 147 2.46 13.62 -30.25
C PRO A 147 1.26 14.25 -30.96
N ALA A 148 1.26 14.24 -32.30
CA ALA A 148 0.15 14.70 -33.12
C ALA A 148 -1.01 13.69 -33.12
N PRO A 149 -2.26 14.13 -33.36
CA PRO A 149 -3.36 13.19 -33.61
C PRO A 149 -3.05 12.31 -34.83
N PRO A 150 -3.33 11.00 -34.78
CA PRO A 150 -3.22 10.14 -35.95
C PRO A 150 -4.27 10.52 -37.01
N ALA A 151 -4.03 10.12 -38.27
CA ALA A 151 -4.96 10.37 -39.38
C ALA A 151 -6.32 9.67 -39.21
N ASP A 152 -6.31 8.50 -38.54
CA ASP A 152 -7.50 7.73 -38.19
C ASP A 152 -7.88 8.03 -36.72
N PRO A 153 -8.99 8.75 -36.45
CA PRO A 153 -9.41 9.11 -35.11
C PRO A 153 -9.67 7.90 -34.19
N GLU A 154 -10.03 6.74 -34.74
CA GLU A 154 -10.25 5.52 -33.94
C GLU A 154 -8.95 4.97 -33.34
N LYS A 155 -7.80 5.36 -33.90
CA LYS A 155 -6.47 5.00 -33.38
C LYS A 155 -5.90 6.01 -32.41
N ASP A 156 -6.56 7.15 -32.19
CA ASP A 156 -6.08 8.16 -31.26
C ASP A 156 -6.22 7.66 -29.81
N PRO A 157 -5.12 7.53 -29.03
CA PRO A 157 -5.22 7.16 -27.62
C PRO A 157 -6.01 8.18 -26.79
N LEU A 158 -6.14 9.42 -27.28
CA LEU A 158 -6.91 10.49 -26.63
C LEU A 158 -8.35 10.58 -27.10
N ARG A 159 -8.85 9.66 -27.95
CA ARG A 159 -10.21 9.75 -28.54
C ARG A 159 -11.34 9.91 -27.52
N ARG A 160 -11.16 9.34 -26.32
CA ARG A 160 -12.13 9.44 -25.19
C ARG A 160 -11.73 10.46 -24.13
N ASP A 161 -10.65 11.22 -24.33
CA ASP A 161 -10.15 12.23 -23.39
C ASP A 161 -10.27 13.64 -24.01
N PRO A 162 -11.46 14.26 -24.01
CA PRO A 162 -11.66 15.60 -24.57
C PRO A 162 -10.73 16.65 -23.95
N GLY A 163 -10.49 16.56 -22.64
CA GLY A 163 -9.55 17.45 -21.94
C GLY A 163 -8.11 17.26 -22.42
N GLY A 164 -7.69 16.03 -22.67
CA GLY A 164 -6.41 15.68 -23.27
C GLY A 164 -6.26 16.18 -24.71
N GLN A 165 -7.30 15.99 -25.54
CA GLN A 165 -7.32 16.50 -26.92
C GLN A 165 -7.23 18.02 -26.99
N ALA A 166 -8.03 18.71 -26.16
CA ALA A 166 -7.98 20.18 -26.04
C ALA A 166 -6.60 20.65 -25.57
N LEU A 167 -6.03 19.99 -24.56
CA LEU A 167 -4.67 20.30 -24.09
C LEU A 167 -3.63 20.10 -25.19
N ARG A 168 -3.68 18.98 -25.93
CA ARG A 168 -2.79 18.72 -27.07
C ARG A 168 -2.90 19.82 -28.11
N ALA A 169 -4.12 20.23 -28.48
CA ALA A 169 -4.34 21.29 -29.46
C ALA A 169 -3.77 22.65 -29.00
N VAL A 170 -3.91 23.00 -27.72
CA VAL A 170 -3.36 24.24 -27.16
C VAL A 170 -1.83 24.24 -27.11
N LEU A 171 -1.22 23.09 -26.82
CA LEU A 171 0.24 22.96 -26.66
C LEU A 171 0.98 22.63 -27.96
N ALA A 172 0.26 22.20 -28.99
CA ALA A 172 0.82 21.91 -30.31
C ALA A 172 1.66 23.11 -30.78
N HIS A 173 2.91 22.84 -31.18
CA HIS A 173 3.88 23.84 -31.62
C HIS A 173 4.28 24.91 -30.58
N ARG A 174 3.90 24.76 -29.30
CA ARG A 174 4.26 25.72 -28.22
C ARG A 174 5.14 25.14 -27.12
N ALA A 175 5.15 23.82 -26.98
CA ALA A 175 5.99 23.10 -26.04
C ALA A 175 6.55 21.84 -26.70
N PRO A 176 7.85 21.56 -26.52
CA PRO A 176 8.41 20.29 -26.95
C PRO A 176 8.00 19.18 -25.97
N ASP A 177 8.06 17.94 -26.44
CA ASP A 177 7.94 16.76 -25.59
C ASP A 177 9.23 16.60 -24.78
N GLY A 178 9.15 16.84 -23.46
CA GLY A 178 10.28 16.73 -22.56
C GLY A 178 10.90 15.33 -22.50
N VAL A 179 10.13 14.25 -22.70
CA VAL A 179 10.67 12.89 -22.69
C VAL A 179 11.49 12.64 -23.95
N ALA A 180 10.94 12.98 -25.12
CA ALA A 180 11.66 12.87 -26.39
C ALA A 180 12.92 13.73 -26.40
N LEU A 181 12.81 14.95 -25.87
CA LEU A 181 13.92 15.88 -25.72
C LEU A 181 15.04 15.34 -24.82
N ALA A 182 14.71 14.70 -23.69
CA ALA A 182 15.71 14.08 -22.83
C ALA A 182 16.52 13.01 -23.54
N GLY A 183 15.87 12.18 -24.36
CA GLY A 183 16.55 11.18 -25.20
C GLY A 183 17.48 11.83 -26.23
N LEU A 184 17.02 12.87 -26.92
CA LEU A 184 17.79 13.59 -27.93
C LEU A 184 19.03 14.27 -27.33
N LEU A 185 18.85 15.06 -26.26
CA LEU A 185 19.96 15.74 -25.59
C LEU A 185 20.95 14.73 -24.98
N GLY A 186 20.46 13.62 -24.43
CA GLY A 186 21.29 12.53 -23.92
C GLY A 186 22.15 11.86 -24.99
N SER A 187 21.73 11.90 -26.26
CA SER A 187 22.50 11.43 -27.42
C SER A 187 23.48 12.47 -27.98
N GLY A 188 23.54 13.67 -27.41
CA GLY A 188 24.40 14.78 -27.86
C GLY A 188 23.81 15.60 -29.02
N TRP A 189 22.49 15.54 -29.24
CA TRP A 189 21.84 16.36 -30.27
C TRP A 189 21.84 17.85 -29.89
N HIS A 190 22.04 18.70 -30.89
CA HIS A 190 21.88 20.15 -30.81
C HIS A 190 21.30 20.70 -32.13
N PRO A 191 20.72 21.91 -32.14
CA PRO A 191 20.30 22.58 -33.37
C PRO A 191 21.45 22.73 -34.37
N PRO A 192 21.17 22.67 -35.69
CA PRO A 192 22.15 23.01 -36.71
C PRO A 192 22.52 24.51 -36.64
N ASP A 193 23.62 24.88 -37.28
CA ASP A 193 24.03 26.29 -37.52
C ASP A 193 24.32 27.15 -36.28
N LEU A 194 24.62 26.52 -35.13
CA LEU A 194 25.14 27.23 -33.96
C LEU A 194 26.62 27.56 -34.13
N THR A 195 26.99 28.80 -33.79
CA THR A 195 28.41 29.17 -33.59
C THR A 195 29.01 28.39 -32.42
N GLY A 196 30.35 28.32 -32.32
CA GLY A 196 31.02 27.60 -31.22
C GLY A 196 30.56 28.07 -29.83
N ALA A 197 30.44 29.39 -29.62
CA ALA A 197 29.97 29.95 -28.36
C ALA A 197 28.50 29.60 -28.05
N GLN A 198 27.63 29.64 -29.06
CA GLN A 198 26.23 29.25 -28.90
C GLN A 198 26.09 27.75 -28.61
N ARG A 199 26.89 26.91 -29.27
CA ARG A 199 26.88 25.46 -29.03
C ARG A 199 27.30 25.14 -27.61
N THR A 200 28.38 25.74 -27.10
CA THR A 200 28.80 25.56 -25.71
C THR A 200 27.70 25.99 -24.73
N ALA A 201 27.04 27.12 -24.97
CA ALA A 201 25.95 27.59 -24.12
C ALA A 201 24.71 26.68 -24.17
N PHE A 202 24.37 26.15 -25.35
CA PHE A 202 23.31 25.16 -25.52
C PHE A 202 23.62 23.86 -24.76
N ASP A 203 24.85 23.34 -24.91
CA ASP A 203 25.29 22.11 -24.26
C ASP A 203 25.27 22.26 -22.72
N GLN A 204 25.66 23.43 -22.19
CA GLN A 204 25.54 23.75 -20.75
C GLN A 204 24.09 23.75 -20.27
N ALA A 205 23.19 24.41 -20.99
CA ALA A 205 21.76 24.40 -20.67
C ALA A 205 21.16 23.00 -20.74
N ALA A 206 21.56 22.20 -21.74
CA ALA A 206 21.14 20.81 -21.89
C ALA A 206 21.60 19.95 -20.72
N GLN A 207 22.85 20.09 -20.27
CA GLN A 207 23.36 19.36 -19.11
C GLN A 207 22.62 19.74 -17.82
N GLN A 208 22.44 21.05 -17.56
CA GLN A 208 21.70 21.55 -16.40
C GLN A 208 20.26 21.01 -16.36
N TRP A 209 19.58 21.05 -17.52
CA TRP A 209 18.21 20.56 -17.62
C TRP A 209 18.14 19.03 -17.50
N LEU A 210 19.08 18.28 -18.08
CA LEU A 210 19.13 16.82 -17.98
C LEU A 210 19.37 16.34 -16.54
N GLU A 211 20.23 17.03 -15.78
CA GLU A 211 20.44 16.75 -14.36
C GLU A 211 19.15 16.93 -13.56
N TRP A 212 18.45 18.05 -13.79
CA TRP A 212 17.13 18.28 -13.19
C TRP A 212 16.11 17.21 -13.61
N PHE A 213 16.04 16.89 -14.91
CA PHE A 213 15.07 15.95 -15.46
C PHE A 213 15.27 14.55 -14.87
N LYS A 214 16.52 14.09 -14.79
CA LYS A 214 16.89 12.82 -14.12
C LYS A 214 16.52 12.84 -12.65
N GLY A 215 16.92 13.89 -11.91
CA GLY A 215 16.58 14.00 -10.48
C GLY A 215 15.07 14.00 -10.19
N ARG A 216 14.24 14.46 -11.14
CA ARG A 216 12.78 14.52 -10.98
C ARG A 216 12.03 13.25 -11.40
N HIS A 217 12.53 12.54 -12.41
CA HIS A 217 11.78 11.49 -13.12
C HIS A 217 12.46 10.11 -13.11
N GLN A 218 13.72 10.02 -12.69
CA GLN A 218 14.39 8.73 -12.57
C GLN A 218 13.84 7.98 -11.34
N PRO A 219 13.38 6.73 -11.51
CA PRO A 219 12.94 5.93 -10.37
C PRO A 219 14.12 5.64 -9.42
N PRO A 220 13.88 5.57 -8.10
CA PRO A 220 14.96 5.39 -7.13
C PRO A 220 15.56 3.99 -7.16
N VAL A 221 14.75 2.98 -7.50
CA VAL A 221 15.10 1.55 -7.50
C VAL A 221 14.30 0.81 -8.58
N PRO A 222 14.66 -0.43 -8.95
CA PRO A 222 13.81 -1.29 -9.76
C PRO A 222 12.41 -1.49 -9.17
N SER A 223 11.44 -1.86 -9.99
CA SER A 223 10.07 -2.06 -9.49
C SER A 223 9.98 -3.27 -8.55
N SER A 224 9.33 -3.07 -7.42
CA SER A 224 8.92 -4.13 -6.49
C SER A 224 7.51 -4.65 -6.79
N TRP A 225 6.79 -4.03 -7.73
CA TRP A 225 5.40 -4.37 -8.05
C TRP A 225 5.30 -5.73 -8.75
N VAL A 226 4.57 -6.67 -8.14
CA VAL A 226 4.23 -7.97 -8.69
C VAL A 226 2.80 -7.92 -9.20
N ARG A 227 2.66 -7.52 -10.48
CA ARG A 227 1.34 -7.31 -11.11
C ARG A 227 0.38 -8.48 -10.96
N GLU A 228 0.84 -9.71 -11.16
CA GLU A 228 -0.03 -10.89 -11.11
C GLU A 228 -0.69 -11.10 -9.74
N ARG A 229 -0.10 -10.51 -8.70
CA ARG A 229 -0.51 -10.61 -7.29
C ARG A 229 -1.09 -9.31 -6.74
N LEU A 230 -1.08 -8.23 -7.53
CA LEU A 230 -1.56 -6.91 -7.11
C LEU A 230 -0.90 -6.40 -5.82
N GLU A 231 0.39 -6.67 -5.63
CA GLU A 231 1.14 -6.27 -4.43
C GLU A 231 2.57 -5.86 -4.78
N HIS A 232 3.25 -5.22 -3.85
CA HIS A 232 4.69 -5.06 -3.90
C HIS A 232 5.36 -6.18 -3.08
N ARG A 233 6.52 -6.64 -3.55
CA ARG A 233 7.42 -7.52 -2.82
C ARG A 233 8.79 -6.92 -2.78
N PHE A 234 9.37 -6.81 -1.59
CA PHE A 234 10.72 -6.29 -1.41
C PHE A 234 11.33 -6.80 -0.11
N ALA A 235 12.61 -6.52 0.10
CA ALA A 235 13.30 -6.88 1.32
C ALA A 235 14.32 -5.80 1.71
N VAL A 236 14.63 -5.74 2.99
CA VAL A 236 15.77 -4.99 3.53
C VAL A 236 16.69 -5.93 4.31
N THR A 237 17.97 -5.62 4.37
CA THR A 237 18.96 -6.44 5.08
C THR A 237 19.63 -5.66 6.19
N ALA A 238 20.05 -6.37 7.24
CA ALA A 238 20.90 -5.85 8.31
C ALA A 238 21.90 -6.94 8.72
N ALA A 239 22.99 -6.57 9.42
CA ALA A 239 23.99 -7.52 9.88
C ALA A 239 24.23 -7.50 11.41
N PRO A 240 23.25 -7.90 12.25
CA PRO A 240 23.42 -7.91 13.69
C PRO A 240 24.56 -8.84 14.12
N GLY A 241 25.51 -8.31 14.90
CA GLY A 241 26.74 -9.02 15.25
C GLY A 241 27.60 -9.44 14.04
N GLY A 242 27.47 -8.75 12.91
CA GLY A 242 28.18 -9.03 11.66
C GLY A 242 27.58 -10.16 10.82
N ARG A 243 26.44 -10.74 11.23
CA ARG A 243 25.75 -11.78 10.47
C ARG A 243 24.55 -11.22 9.71
N PRO A 244 24.49 -11.37 8.37
CA PRO A 244 23.35 -10.92 7.60
C PRO A 244 22.04 -11.60 7.99
N VAL A 245 20.99 -10.79 8.11
CA VAL A 245 19.59 -11.18 8.21
C VAL A 245 18.78 -10.40 7.17
N THR A 246 17.67 -10.97 6.71
CA THR A 246 16.79 -10.33 5.73
C THR A 246 15.39 -10.16 6.29
N LEU A 247 14.85 -8.95 6.22
CA LEU A 247 13.44 -8.66 6.48
C LEU A 247 12.74 -8.57 5.13
N SER A 248 11.84 -9.49 4.82
CA SER A 248 11.13 -9.53 3.54
C SER A 248 9.68 -9.14 3.75
N ALA A 249 9.16 -8.21 2.95
CA ALA A 249 7.73 -7.94 2.84
C ALA A 249 7.17 -8.83 1.72
N PRO A 250 6.54 -9.98 2.03
CA PRO A 250 6.04 -10.91 1.02
C PRO A 250 4.79 -10.39 0.30
N GLU A 251 4.01 -9.53 0.98
CA GLU A 251 2.79 -8.89 0.52
C GLU A 251 2.74 -7.47 1.09
N TYR A 252 2.98 -6.46 0.25
CA TYR A 252 2.80 -5.04 0.61
C TYR A 252 1.81 -4.40 -0.36
N THR A 253 0.59 -4.14 0.12
CA THR A 253 -0.52 -3.58 -0.69
C THR A 253 -0.48 -2.05 -0.78
N GLY A 254 0.53 -1.42 -0.16
CA GLY A 254 0.74 0.03 -0.13
C GLY A 254 0.25 0.67 1.17
N GLY A 255 0.88 1.78 1.57
CA GLY A 255 0.56 2.44 2.84
C GLY A 255 1.80 2.86 3.60
N THR A 256 1.90 2.41 4.85
CA THR A 256 3.09 2.58 5.71
C THR A 256 3.79 1.24 5.74
N ALA A 257 5.12 1.22 5.63
CA ALA A 257 5.89 -0.02 5.77
C ALA A 257 6.03 -0.35 7.27
N GLU A 258 5.07 -1.11 7.81
CA GLU A 258 5.04 -1.44 9.24
C GLU A 258 5.74 -2.77 9.52
N ALA A 259 6.28 -2.93 10.74
CA ALA A 259 7.07 -4.11 11.11
C ALA A 259 6.32 -5.44 10.89
N TYR A 260 5.02 -5.48 11.12
CA TYR A 260 4.20 -6.70 10.97
C TYR A 260 4.01 -7.13 9.50
N GLU A 261 4.38 -6.30 8.53
CA GLU A 261 4.34 -6.64 7.11
C GLU A 261 5.57 -7.44 6.68
N PHE A 262 6.54 -7.65 7.58
CA PHE A 262 7.81 -8.29 7.28
C PHE A 262 7.95 -9.66 7.96
N ASP A 263 8.46 -10.61 7.20
CA ASP A 263 8.99 -11.86 7.70
C ASP A 263 10.52 -11.76 7.83
N LEU A 264 11.08 -12.45 8.82
CA LEU A 264 12.50 -12.49 9.10
C LEU A 264 13.13 -13.78 8.55
N ASP A 265 14.18 -13.63 7.76
CA ASP A 265 15.13 -14.69 7.44
C ASP A 265 16.41 -14.44 8.23
N ALA A 266 16.53 -15.12 9.37
CA ALA A 266 17.74 -15.14 10.18
C ALA A 266 18.66 -16.32 9.84
N GLY A 267 18.28 -17.21 8.91
CA GLY A 267 18.91 -18.52 8.69
C GLY A 267 18.71 -19.50 9.85
N THR A 268 19.34 -20.67 9.75
CA THR A 268 19.09 -21.79 10.70
C THR A 268 20.02 -21.84 11.91
N THR A 269 21.14 -21.14 11.87
CA THR A 269 22.08 -21.09 13.00
C THR A 269 21.70 -19.94 13.95
N PRO A 270 21.98 -20.02 15.27
CA PRO A 270 21.70 -18.92 16.21
C PRO A 270 22.47 -17.64 15.86
N LEU A 271 21.85 -16.47 16.04
CA LEU A 271 22.53 -15.19 15.83
C LEU A 271 23.69 -15.02 16.83
N PRO A 272 24.79 -14.33 16.44
CA PRO A 272 25.87 -14.01 17.35
C PRO A 272 25.36 -13.22 18.55
N ALA A 273 26.06 -13.30 19.70
CA ALA A 273 25.75 -12.46 20.85
C ALA A 273 25.80 -10.96 20.49
N PRO A 274 25.04 -10.10 21.20
CA PRO A 274 25.13 -8.64 21.07
C PRO A 274 26.55 -8.11 21.10
N VAL A 275 26.92 -7.31 20.10
CA VAL A 275 28.22 -6.63 20.00
C VAL A 275 28.00 -5.13 20.17
N GLY A 276 28.58 -4.54 21.21
CA GLY A 276 28.40 -3.12 21.50
C GLY A 276 27.01 -2.79 22.04
N SER A 277 26.85 -2.91 23.35
CA SER A 277 25.62 -2.47 24.02
C SER A 277 25.71 -0.99 24.36
N GLN A 278 24.75 -0.21 23.90
CA GLN A 278 24.44 1.05 24.58
C GLN A 278 23.65 0.70 25.84
N SER A 279 23.89 1.40 26.94
CA SER A 279 23.13 1.23 28.16
C SER A 279 22.48 2.55 28.52
N ALA A 280 21.18 2.50 28.76
CA ALA A 280 20.41 3.62 29.28
C ALA A 280 19.97 3.31 30.71
N GLN A 281 19.89 4.35 31.51
CA GLN A 281 19.30 4.29 32.83
C GLN A 281 18.06 5.17 32.83
N VAL A 282 16.93 4.60 33.20
CA VAL A 282 15.61 5.17 32.94
C VAL A 282 14.70 4.93 34.14
N LEU A 283 13.88 5.93 34.44
CA LEU A 283 12.83 5.82 35.43
C LEU A 283 11.63 5.14 34.77
N PRO A 284 11.22 3.94 35.23
CA PRO A 284 10.01 3.32 34.71
C PRO A 284 8.82 4.17 35.16
N THR A 285 7.81 4.29 34.29
CA THR A 285 6.58 5.03 34.60
C THR A 285 5.41 4.05 34.64
N ARG A 286 4.56 4.14 35.65
CA ARG A 286 3.36 3.31 35.73
C ARG A 286 2.43 3.63 34.56
N VAL A 287 1.95 2.59 33.88
CA VAL A 287 0.96 2.76 32.81
C VAL A 287 -0.35 3.19 33.45
N THR A 288 -0.92 4.28 32.96
CA THR A 288 -2.23 4.78 33.38
C THR A 288 -3.11 5.02 32.15
N TYR A 289 -4.41 4.82 32.29
CA TYR A 289 -5.38 5.05 31.23
C TYR A 289 -6.71 5.55 31.80
N PRO A 290 -7.53 6.28 31.02
CA PRO A 290 -8.83 6.75 31.49
C PRO A 290 -9.77 5.60 31.86
N GLY A 291 -10.42 5.69 33.02
CA GLY A 291 -11.29 4.64 33.56
C GLY A 291 -10.53 3.43 34.13
N MET A 292 -9.21 3.56 34.35
CA MET A 292 -8.42 2.55 35.06
C MET A 292 -8.92 2.41 36.50
N PRO A 293 -9.13 1.18 37.01
CA PRO A 293 -9.49 0.97 38.40
C PRO A 293 -8.43 1.53 39.35
N ALA A 294 -8.87 2.08 40.48
CA ALA A 294 -7.97 2.52 41.54
C ALA A 294 -7.13 1.36 42.08
N GLU A 295 -5.86 1.62 42.39
CA GLU A 295 -4.97 0.65 43.06
C GLU A 295 -5.44 0.30 44.47
N ARG A 296 -6.15 1.24 45.10
CA ARG A 296 -6.72 1.08 46.44
C ARG A 296 -8.19 0.77 46.34
N TRP A 297 -8.74 0.23 47.42
CA TRP A 297 -10.11 -0.26 47.48
C TRP A 297 -11.19 0.65 46.84
N TRP A 298 -11.10 1.98 46.96
CA TRP A 298 -12.04 2.88 46.28
C TRP A 298 -11.46 4.26 45.99
N GLU A 299 -11.95 4.85 44.91
CA GLU A 299 -11.89 6.28 44.60
C GLU A 299 -13.19 6.71 43.89
N PHE A 300 -13.42 8.01 43.74
CA PHE A 300 -14.42 8.48 42.79
C PHE A 300 -13.78 8.55 41.40
N GLU A 301 -14.12 7.59 40.54
CA GLU A 301 -13.54 7.46 39.21
C GLU A 301 -13.82 8.68 38.31
N ASP A 302 -12.90 8.93 37.37
CA ASP A 302 -13.08 9.88 36.30
C ASP A 302 -14.24 9.45 35.38
N ALA A 303 -15.28 10.29 35.27
CA ALA A 303 -16.48 10.03 34.48
C ALA A 303 -16.24 9.93 32.96
N THR A 304 -15.02 10.20 32.49
CA THR A 304 -14.69 10.19 31.06
C THR A 304 -14.82 8.79 30.44
N VAL A 305 -14.54 7.71 31.19
CA VAL A 305 -14.69 6.32 30.74
C VAL A 305 -15.30 5.47 31.84
N ASN A 306 -16.49 4.90 31.58
CA ASN A 306 -17.20 4.00 32.50
C ASN A 306 -17.09 2.56 31.98
N LEU A 307 -16.04 1.84 32.40
CA LEU A 307 -15.84 0.44 32.03
C LEU A 307 -17.01 -0.48 32.47
N PRO A 308 -17.61 -0.32 33.67
CA PRO A 308 -18.79 -1.09 34.06
C PRO A 308 -20.01 -0.95 33.14
N ALA A 309 -20.21 0.21 32.51
CA ALA A 309 -21.32 0.45 31.58
C ALA A 309 -21.13 -0.17 30.19
N ILE A 310 -20.00 -0.84 29.96
CA ILE A 310 -19.72 -1.56 28.71
C ILE A 310 -20.63 -2.80 28.62
N GLY A 311 -21.80 -2.63 28.02
CA GLY A 311 -22.73 -3.75 27.79
C GLY A 311 -22.16 -4.79 26.82
N ALA A 312 -22.05 -6.05 27.25
CA ALA A 312 -21.57 -7.15 26.39
C ALA A 312 -22.60 -8.28 26.33
N GLY A 313 -22.88 -8.79 25.13
CA GLY A 313 -23.65 -10.00 24.90
C GLY A 313 -22.78 -11.24 24.77
N ALA A 314 -23.41 -12.42 24.67
CA ALA A 314 -22.72 -13.70 24.47
C ALA A 314 -21.71 -13.77 23.28
N PRO A 315 -21.87 -13.02 22.15
CA PRO A 315 -20.87 -13.02 21.08
C PRO A 315 -19.74 -12.00 21.28
N ASP A 316 -19.80 -11.11 22.27
CA ASP A 316 -18.88 -9.97 22.42
C ASP A 316 -17.60 -10.34 23.19
N LEU A 317 -16.95 -11.46 22.84
CA LEU A 317 -15.79 -11.98 23.57
C LEU A 317 -14.64 -10.96 23.69
N ALA A 318 -14.35 -10.23 22.62
CA ALA A 318 -13.31 -9.20 22.62
C ALA A 318 -13.60 -8.08 23.65
N ARG A 319 -14.88 -7.71 23.80
CA ARG A 319 -15.31 -6.69 24.75
C ARG A 319 -15.14 -7.18 26.19
N LEU A 320 -15.51 -8.43 26.44
CA LEU A 320 -15.33 -9.09 27.75
C LEU A 320 -13.85 -9.20 28.12
N LEU A 321 -12.98 -9.60 27.19
CA LEU A 321 -11.53 -9.69 27.41
C LEU A 321 -10.91 -8.34 27.80
N VAL A 322 -11.33 -7.25 27.15
CA VAL A 322 -10.86 -5.90 27.50
C VAL A 322 -11.30 -5.49 28.90
N VAL A 323 -12.57 -5.74 29.25
CA VAL A 323 -13.10 -5.42 30.58
C VAL A 323 -12.41 -6.27 31.66
N GLU A 324 -12.22 -7.56 31.42
CA GLU A 324 -11.51 -8.46 32.32
C GLU A 324 -10.06 -8.02 32.51
N PHE A 325 -9.34 -7.75 31.42
CA PHE A 325 -7.96 -7.27 31.48
C PHE A 325 -7.85 -5.98 32.28
N ALA A 326 -8.69 -4.99 31.98
CA ALA A 326 -8.66 -3.70 32.66
C ALA A 326 -8.91 -3.83 34.17
N ASN A 327 -9.85 -4.69 34.58
CA ASN A 327 -10.20 -4.87 35.99
C ASN A 327 -9.25 -5.77 36.79
N LEU A 328 -8.74 -6.85 36.19
CA LEU A 328 -7.94 -7.85 36.90
C LEU A 328 -6.43 -7.63 36.78
N TYR A 329 -5.99 -7.09 35.64
CA TYR A 329 -4.57 -7.02 35.30
C TYR A 329 -4.10 -5.58 35.00
N GLY A 330 -5.02 -4.63 34.85
CA GLY A 330 -4.71 -3.28 34.35
C GLY A 330 -3.78 -2.47 35.24
N ASN A 331 -3.58 -2.85 36.50
CA ASN A 331 -2.83 -2.09 37.50
C ASN A 331 -1.37 -2.49 37.69
N ASP A 332 -0.83 -3.55 37.08
CA ASP A 332 0.57 -3.96 37.29
C ASP A 332 1.45 -3.81 36.05
N HIS A 333 1.28 -2.69 35.36
CA HIS A 333 2.00 -2.41 34.12
C HIS A 333 2.89 -1.17 34.25
N TRP A 334 4.14 -1.31 33.79
CA TRP A 334 5.12 -0.24 33.74
C TRP A 334 5.63 -0.04 32.32
N MET A 335 5.87 1.21 31.95
CA MET A 335 6.44 1.61 30.69
C MET A 335 7.86 2.13 30.90
N ILE A 336 8.79 1.62 30.10
CA ILE A 336 10.17 2.07 30.07
C ILE A 336 10.38 2.76 28.71
N PRO A 337 10.54 4.09 28.65
CA PRO A 337 10.83 4.76 27.39
C PRO A 337 12.26 4.43 26.96
N VAL A 338 12.43 4.02 25.71
CA VAL A 338 13.74 3.73 25.11
C VAL A 338 13.85 4.50 23.80
N GLU A 339 14.85 5.35 23.70
CA GLU A 339 15.17 6.06 22.45
C GLU A 339 15.95 5.11 21.53
N LEU A 340 15.41 4.88 20.34
CA LEU A 340 15.99 4.00 19.33
C LEU A 340 16.04 4.73 17.98
N ALA A 341 17.07 4.44 17.19
CA ALA A 341 17.24 5.03 15.87
C ALA A 341 16.29 4.39 14.85
N THR A 342 15.70 5.18 13.95
CA THR A 342 15.00 4.67 12.76
C THR A 342 15.98 4.13 11.73
N GLY A 343 15.48 3.31 10.79
CA GLY A 343 16.32 2.68 9.77
C GLY A 343 17.26 1.62 10.34
N ALA A 344 16.87 0.96 11.43
CA ALA A 344 17.71 0.01 12.13
C ALA A 344 16.92 -1.18 12.71
N LEU A 345 17.65 -2.25 13.01
CA LEU A 345 17.20 -3.42 13.72
C LEU A 345 17.78 -3.39 15.13
N HIS A 346 16.92 -3.52 16.14
CA HIS A 346 17.30 -3.45 17.54
C HIS A 346 17.12 -4.79 18.24
N ARG A 347 17.94 -5.02 19.27
CA ARG A 347 17.69 -6.08 20.25
C ARG A 347 18.04 -5.59 21.64
N LEU A 348 17.26 -6.05 22.62
CA LEU A 348 17.60 -5.86 24.03
C LEU A 348 18.73 -6.84 24.38
N THR A 349 19.77 -6.32 25.01
CA THR A 349 20.92 -7.10 25.48
C THR A 349 20.78 -7.48 26.96
N GLY A 350 19.93 -6.75 27.68
CA GLY A 350 19.56 -7.03 29.07
C GLY A 350 18.66 -5.95 29.63
N LEU A 351 17.87 -6.33 30.65
CA LEU A 351 17.07 -5.42 31.45
C LEU A 351 17.29 -5.76 32.93
N THR A 352 17.70 -4.79 33.72
CA THR A 352 17.79 -4.91 35.18
C THR A 352 16.87 -3.87 35.79
N VAL A 353 15.95 -4.32 36.64
CA VAL A 353 15.03 -3.48 37.40
C VAL A 353 15.54 -3.40 38.84
N VAL A 354 15.65 -2.19 39.36
CA VAL A 354 15.90 -1.92 40.77
C VAL A 354 14.59 -1.52 41.42
N ASP A 355 14.25 -2.17 42.53
CA ASP A 355 13.04 -1.89 43.28
C ASP A 355 13.24 -0.84 44.40
N THR A 356 12.15 -0.46 45.07
CA THR A 356 12.13 0.49 46.19
C THR A 356 13.00 0.09 47.38
N PHE A 357 13.32 -1.20 47.53
CA PHE A 357 14.18 -1.72 48.59
C PHE A 357 15.65 -1.82 48.16
N GLY A 358 15.96 -1.46 46.92
CA GLY A 358 17.30 -1.56 46.32
C GLY A 358 17.62 -2.97 45.81
N GLY A 359 16.64 -3.87 45.76
CA GLY A 359 16.78 -5.19 45.15
C GLY A 359 16.94 -5.07 43.64
N GLU A 360 17.92 -5.78 43.08
CA GLU A 360 18.13 -5.85 41.63
C GLU A 360 17.54 -7.16 41.08
N THR A 361 16.67 -7.03 40.09
CA THR A 361 16.08 -8.16 39.36
C THR A 361 16.48 -8.07 37.89
N ALA A 362 17.20 -9.08 37.40
CA ALA A 362 17.41 -9.25 35.97
C ALA A 362 16.12 -9.81 35.34
N VAL A 363 15.61 -9.13 34.31
CA VAL A 363 14.40 -9.51 33.60
C VAL A 363 14.80 -10.14 32.27
N ASP A 364 14.54 -11.44 32.14
CA ASP A 364 14.78 -12.19 30.92
C ASP A 364 13.64 -12.03 29.91
N PRO A 365 13.91 -12.15 28.60
CA PRO A 365 12.87 -12.20 27.58
C PRO A 365 11.90 -13.36 27.82
N VAL A 366 10.61 -13.10 27.63
CA VAL A 366 9.58 -14.16 27.63
C VAL A 366 9.68 -14.96 26.33
N GLU A 367 9.97 -16.26 26.43
CA GLU A 367 10.08 -17.20 25.29
C GLU A 367 8.79 -18.00 25.04
N ASP A 368 7.67 -17.62 25.66
CA ASP A 368 6.38 -18.25 25.39
C ASP A 368 5.83 -17.82 24.01
N ARG A 369 5.64 -18.81 23.14
CA ARG A 369 5.05 -18.62 21.80
C ARG A 369 3.66 -17.99 21.81
N HIS A 370 2.87 -18.18 22.87
CA HIS A 370 1.52 -17.61 22.96
C HIS A 370 1.56 -16.11 23.28
N TRP A 371 2.68 -15.61 23.81
CA TRP A 371 2.92 -14.21 24.15
C TRP A 371 3.86 -13.48 23.15
N SER A 372 4.41 -14.20 22.17
CA SER A 372 5.34 -13.66 21.17
C SER A 372 4.65 -13.00 19.98
N VAL A 373 3.49 -12.37 20.18
CA VAL A 373 2.61 -11.83 19.12
C VAL A 373 3.19 -10.64 18.35
N PHE A 374 4.24 -10.01 18.89
CA PHE A 374 4.96 -8.90 18.25
C PHE A 374 6.34 -9.28 17.70
N ARG A 375 6.73 -10.56 17.79
CA ARG A 375 7.95 -11.04 17.13
C ARG A 375 7.66 -11.27 15.65
N LEU A 376 8.63 -10.94 14.80
CA LEU A 376 8.54 -11.25 13.37
C LEU A 376 8.51 -12.75 13.15
N THR A 377 7.77 -13.18 12.13
CA THR A 377 7.71 -14.60 11.73
C THR A 377 9.01 -15.01 11.06
N ASP A 378 9.59 -16.14 11.47
CA ASP A 378 10.73 -16.74 10.78
C ASP A 378 10.28 -17.50 9.52
N VAL A 379 10.86 -17.17 8.36
CA VAL A 379 10.48 -17.76 7.07
C VAL A 379 10.72 -19.28 6.97
N HIS A 380 11.67 -19.84 7.73
CA HIS A 380 11.99 -21.27 7.68
C HIS A 380 11.05 -22.10 8.56
N GLY A 381 10.52 -21.50 9.62
CA GLY A 381 9.76 -22.21 10.65
C GLY A 381 8.28 -21.84 10.76
N GLY A 382 7.86 -20.70 10.20
CA GLY A 382 6.53 -20.13 10.43
C GLY A 382 6.24 -19.84 11.91
N LYS A 383 7.30 -19.71 12.72
CA LYS A 383 7.26 -19.50 14.17
C LYS A 383 7.83 -18.12 14.49
N PRO A 384 7.54 -17.57 15.68
CA PRO A 384 8.22 -16.38 16.17
C PRO A 384 9.75 -16.51 16.03
N GLY A 385 10.37 -15.57 15.33
CA GLY A 385 11.81 -15.51 15.15
C GLY A 385 12.55 -15.01 16.41
N PRO A 386 13.87 -14.76 16.31
CA PRO A 386 14.62 -14.14 17.39
C PRO A 386 14.05 -12.76 17.77
N PRO A 387 14.25 -12.29 19.02
CA PRO A 387 13.68 -11.04 19.54
C PRO A 387 14.40 -9.81 18.95
N LEU A 388 14.11 -9.54 17.69
CA LEU A 388 14.60 -8.38 16.95
C LEU A 388 13.42 -7.43 16.70
N LEU A 389 13.64 -6.15 16.95
CA LEU A 389 12.66 -5.08 16.74
C LEU A 389 13.14 -4.19 15.58
N PRO A 390 12.54 -4.29 14.38
CA PRO A 390 12.83 -3.36 13.31
C PRO A 390 12.14 -2.02 13.56
N LEU A 391 12.89 -0.93 13.51
CA LEU A 391 12.34 0.42 13.34
C LEU A 391 12.64 0.87 11.93
N LEU A 392 11.68 0.67 11.04
CA LEU A 392 11.82 0.96 9.61
C LEU A 392 11.82 2.49 9.38
N PRO A 393 12.53 3.00 8.36
CA PRO A 393 12.47 4.41 8.03
C PRO A 393 11.15 4.67 7.28
N THR A 394 10.12 5.09 8.01
CA THR A 394 8.77 5.35 7.45
C THR A 394 8.50 6.83 7.29
N ALA A 395 7.59 7.18 6.38
CA ALA A 395 7.19 8.57 6.14
C ALA A 395 6.32 9.12 7.29
N SER A 396 6.88 10.00 8.14
CA SER A 396 6.21 10.56 9.33
C SER A 396 4.95 11.41 9.06
N ALA A 397 4.85 12.03 7.88
CA ALA A 397 3.73 12.90 7.50
C ALA A 397 3.41 12.78 6.00
N ARG A 398 2.91 11.62 5.59
CA ARG A 398 2.49 11.40 4.20
C ARG A 398 1.16 12.10 3.89
N VAL A 399 1.05 12.64 2.69
CA VAL A 399 -0.19 13.19 2.13
C VAL A 399 -0.53 12.42 0.87
N GLU A 400 -1.70 11.79 0.86
CA GLU A 400 -2.24 11.08 -0.29
C GLU A 400 -3.30 11.93 -1.00
N GLY A 401 -3.20 12.04 -2.32
CA GLY A 401 -4.19 12.69 -3.16
C GLY A 401 -5.33 11.76 -3.57
N ALA A 402 -6.31 12.30 -4.28
CA ALA A 402 -7.35 11.48 -4.89
C ALA A 402 -6.76 10.49 -5.93
N PRO A 403 -7.34 9.28 -6.08
CA PRO A 403 -6.88 8.31 -7.07
C PRO A 403 -6.86 8.91 -8.49
N VAL A 404 -5.73 8.76 -9.17
CA VAL A 404 -5.60 9.10 -10.60
C VAL A 404 -5.99 7.92 -11.49
N GLU A 405 -6.08 6.73 -10.90
CA GLU A 405 -6.52 5.49 -11.53
C GLU A 405 -7.20 4.59 -10.49
N GLU A 406 -8.29 3.94 -10.87
CA GLU A 406 -9.01 2.97 -10.04
C GLU A 406 -9.57 1.86 -10.94
N VAL A 407 -9.22 0.62 -10.62
CA VAL A 407 -9.72 -0.59 -11.28
C VAL A 407 -10.37 -1.48 -10.23
N LEU A 408 -11.63 -1.85 -10.47
CA LEU A 408 -12.34 -2.87 -9.71
C LEU A 408 -12.21 -4.21 -10.43
N PHE A 409 -11.61 -5.20 -9.79
CA PHE A 409 -11.63 -6.57 -10.23
C PHE A 409 -12.82 -7.26 -9.56
N ALA A 410 -13.75 -7.78 -10.35
CA ALA A 410 -14.97 -8.43 -9.86
C ALA A 410 -15.28 -9.68 -10.68
N ARG A 411 -15.95 -10.65 -10.06
CA ARG A 411 -16.47 -11.83 -10.76
C ARG A 411 -17.88 -11.56 -11.27
N ASP A 412 -18.16 -12.10 -12.45
CA ASP A 412 -19.50 -12.21 -13.03
C ASP A 412 -19.83 -13.71 -13.15
N GLU A 413 -20.58 -14.20 -12.17
CA GLU A 413 -20.96 -15.61 -12.06
C GLU A 413 -21.89 -16.04 -13.22
N MET A 414 -22.67 -15.12 -13.81
CA MET A 414 -23.54 -15.46 -14.95
C MET A 414 -22.74 -15.63 -16.23
N ALA A 415 -21.74 -14.78 -16.46
CA ALA A 415 -20.85 -14.89 -17.62
C ALA A 415 -19.75 -15.95 -17.44
N ASN A 416 -19.57 -16.48 -16.23
CA ASN A 416 -18.44 -17.34 -15.83
C ASN A 416 -17.08 -16.71 -16.19
N LEU A 417 -16.97 -15.39 -15.97
CA LEU A 417 -15.79 -14.57 -16.24
C LEU A 417 -15.49 -13.69 -15.03
N ALA A 418 -14.25 -13.21 -14.94
CA ALA A 418 -13.94 -12.04 -14.14
C ALA A 418 -13.83 -10.81 -15.04
N PHE A 419 -13.97 -9.63 -14.47
CA PHE A 419 -13.80 -8.35 -15.16
C PHE A 419 -12.88 -7.44 -14.36
N ALA A 420 -11.97 -6.78 -15.07
CA ALA A 420 -11.30 -5.59 -14.59
C ALA A 420 -12.07 -4.37 -15.11
N ILE A 421 -12.71 -3.64 -14.22
CA ILE A 421 -13.56 -2.50 -14.50
C ILE A 421 -12.79 -1.22 -14.20
N GLU A 422 -12.36 -0.52 -15.24
CA GLU A 422 -11.69 0.77 -15.11
C GLU A 422 -12.71 1.82 -14.70
N ARG A 423 -12.73 2.22 -13.42
CA ARG A 423 -13.64 3.25 -12.92
C ARG A 423 -13.07 4.64 -13.14
N ILE A 424 -11.78 4.79 -12.83
CA ILE A 424 -11.02 6.03 -13.01
C ILE A 424 -9.75 5.69 -13.78
N VAL A 425 -9.39 6.53 -14.76
CA VAL A 425 -8.13 6.42 -15.51
C VAL A 425 -7.43 7.77 -15.60
N PRO A 426 -6.10 7.78 -15.77
CA PRO A 426 -5.37 9.04 -15.92
C PRO A 426 -5.69 9.70 -17.27
N SER A 427 -6.12 10.97 -17.25
CA SER A 427 -6.19 11.82 -18.44
C SER A 427 -4.78 12.28 -18.83
N ALA A 428 -4.57 12.61 -20.11
CA ALA A 428 -3.37 13.28 -20.59
C ALA A 428 -3.10 14.63 -19.91
N THR A 429 -4.13 15.21 -19.28
CA THR A 429 -4.00 16.41 -18.42
C THR A 429 -3.34 16.12 -17.06
N GLY A 430 -3.18 14.85 -16.69
CA GLY A 430 -2.74 14.39 -15.37
C GLY A 430 -3.85 14.36 -14.31
N ARG A 431 -5.10 14.63 -14.67
CA ARG A 431 -6.27 14.52 -13.77
C ARG A 431 -6.94 13.16 -13.88
N ALA A 432 -7.68 12.78 -12.85
CA ALA A 432 -8.59 11.64 -12.88
C ALA A 432 -9.70 11.85 -13.92
N ARG A 433 -10.00 10.80 -14.70
CA ARG A 433 -11.12 10.75 -15.65
C ARG A 433 -11.99 9.56 -15.33
N ALA A 434 -13.24 9.80 -14.95
CA ALA A 434 -14.21 8.75 -14.71
C ALA A 434 -14.64 8.12 -16.04
N ARG A 435 -14.61 6.79 -16.13
CA ARG A 435 -14.98 6.06 -17.35
C ARG A 435 -16.49 5.88 -17.51
N GLY A 436 -17.23 5.92 -16.40
CA GLY A 436 -18.69 5.80 -16.41
C GLY A 436 -19.41 6.98 -17.08
N ASP A 437 -18.75 8.15 -17.15
CA ASP A 437 -19.27 9.35 -17.79
C ASP A 437 -18.96 9.40 -19.30
N GLU A 438 -18.22 8.41 -19.81
CA GLU A 438 -17.93 8.34 -21.24
C GLU A 438 -19.17 7.94 -22.02
N PRO A 439 -19.38 8.50 -23.22
CA PRO A 439 -20.45 8.03 -24.08
C PRO A 439 -20.28 6.52 -24.36
N PRO A 440 -21.38 5.74 -24.27
CA PRO A 440 -21.33 4.33 -24.66
C PRO A 440 -20.93 4.22 -26.13
N ASP A 441 -20.37 3.07 -26.49
CA ASP A 441 -20.23 2.75 -27.91
C ASP A 441 -21.62 2.55 -28.52
N ASP A 442 -21.78 2.98 -29.78
CA ASP A 442 -22.92 2.57 -30.56
C ASP A 442 -22.93 1.04 -30.61
N ASP A 443 -24.07 0.44 -30.29
CA ASP A 443 -24.33 -0.98 -30.47
C ASP A 443 -25.16 -1.15 -31.75
N PRO A 444 -24.51 -1.21 -32.93
CA PRO A 444 -25.23 -1.32 -34.18
C PRO A 444 -25.93 -2.68 -34.27
N GLN A 445 -27.22 -2.69 -33.97
CA GLN A 445 -28.07 -3.80 -34.33
C GLN A 445 -28.51 -3.64 -35.79
N VAL A 446 -28.12 -4.60 -36.63
CA VAL A 446 -28.66 -4.67 -38.00
C VAL A 446 -30.15 -4.99 -37.88
N ALA A 447 -31.00 -4.03 -38.25
CA ALA A 447 -32.44 -4.23 -38.24
C ALA A 447 -32.81 -5.32 -39.27
N PRO A 448 -33.65 -6.30 -38.92
CA PRO A 448 -34.14 -7.27 -39.87
C PRO A 448 -34.98 -6.57 -40.94
N THR A 449 -34.95 -7.10 -42.17
CA THR A 449 -35.70 -6.54 -43.30
C THR A 449 -37.21 -6.57 -43.08
N ASP A 450 -37.68 -7.54 -42.29
CA ASP A 450 -39.05 -7.63 -41.81
C ASP A 450 -39.17 -6.98 -40.41
N PRO A 451 -39.94 -5.89 -40.26
CA PRO A 451 -40.19 -5.23 -38.98
C PRO A 451 -40.92 -6.10 -37.94
N ALA A 452 -41.48 -7.25 -38.32
CA ALA A 452 -42.08 -8.22 -37.41
C ALA A 452 -41.10 -9.33 -36.98
N ALA A 453 -39.94 -9.44 -37.64
CA ALA A 453 -38.95 -10.47 -37.32
C ALA A 453 -38.05 -10.04 -36.16
N LEU A 454 -37.64 -11.00 -35.33
CA LEU A 454 -36.62 -10.77 -34.31
C LEU A 454 -35.27 -10.51 -35.00
N ALA A 455 -34.50 -9.56 -34.47
CA ALA A 455 -33.12 -9.37 -34.85
C ALA A 455 -32.24 -10.34 -34.07
N TYR A 456 -31.31 -11.01 -34.76
CA TYR A 456 -30.30 -11.81 -34.10
C TYR A 456 -29.18 -10.89 -33.57
N ARG A 457 -28.88 -11.00 -32.28
CA ARG A 457 -27.80 -10.31 -31.59
C ARG A 457 -26.76 -11.34 -31.17
N LEU A 458 -25.61 -11.35 -31.86
CA LEU A 458 -24.52 -12.29 -31.57
C LEU A 458 -23.94 -12.10 -30.16
N VAL A 459 -23.80 -10.85 -29.71
CA VAL A 459 -23.24 -10.50 -28.39
C VAL A 459 -23.89 -9.22 -27.88
N THR A 460 -24.16 -9.12 -26.58
CA THR A 460 -24.62 -7.88 -25.96
C THR A 460 -23.49 -6.87 -25.83
N ALA A 461 -23.81 -5.57 -25.97
CA ALA A 461 -22.83 -4.52 -25.74
C ALA A 461 -22.43 -4.47 -24.26
N VAL A 462 -21.13 -4.60 -24.01
CA VAL A 462 -20.51 -4.38 -22.71
C VAL A 462 -19.73 -3.06 -22.77
N PRO A 463 -19.82 -2.18 -21.74
CA PRO A 463 -19.11 -0.91 -21.77
C PRO A 463 -17.59 -1.08 -21.96
N ALA A 464 -16.99 -0.21 -22.77
CA ALA A 464 -15.57 -0.27 -23.15
C ALA A 464 -14.55 -0.22 -22.00
N HIS A 465 -14.99 0.10 -20.79
CA HIS A 465 -14.15 0.14 -19.59
C HIS A 465 -14.23 -1.16 -18.76
N TRP A 466 -15.01 -2.13 -19.19
CA TRP A 466 -15.07 -3.48 -18.63
C TRP A 466 -14.19 -4.40 -19.45
N ILE A 467 -13.01 -4.70 -18.93
CA ILE A 467 -12.05 -5.57 -19.61
C ILE A 467 -12.24 -6.99 -19.08
N PRO A 468 -12.63 -7.96 -19.92
CA PRO A 468 -12.84 -9.33 -19.46
C PRO A 468 -11.51 -9.95 -19.05
N LEU A 469 -11.55 -10.78 -18.02
CA LEU A 469 -10.46 -11.60 -17.52
C LEU A 469 -10.88 -13.05 -17.67
N VAL A 470 -10.25 -13.72 -18.64
CA VAL A 470 -10.60 -15.08 -19.06
C VAL A 470 -9.74 -16.09 -18.32
N PRO A 471 -10.33 -17.10 -17.66
CA PRO A 471 -9.55 -18.15 -17.01
C PRO A 471 -8.80 -18.97 -18.06
N VAL A 472 -7.50 -19.15 -17.84
CA VAL A 472 -6.62 -19.99 -18.65
C VAL A 472 -5.75 -20.87 -17.75
N PRO A 473 -5.29 -22.05 -18.19
CA PRO A 473 -4.37 -22.87 -17.41
C PRO A 473 -3.11 -22.08 -17.03
N LEU A 474 -2.70 -22.17 -15.76
CA LEU A 474 -1.53 -21.47 -15.23
C LEU A 474 -0.24 -21.91 -15.94
N ALA A 475 -0.17 -23.18 -16.31
CA ALA A 475 0.88 -23.81 -17.10
C ALA A 475 0.24 -24.84 -18.04
N PRO A 476 0.93 -25.30 -19.11
CA PRO A 476 0.47 -26.45 -19.88
C PRO A 476 0.11 -27.61 -18.96
N ASP A 477 -1.05 -28.22 -19.19
CA ASP A 477 -1.60 -29.34 -18.41
C ASP A 477 -1.90 -29.09 -16.91
N SER A 478 -1.89 -27.82 -16.46
CA SER A 478 -2.27 -27.48 -15.08
C SER A 478 -3.79 -27.37 -14.90
N ALA A 479 -4.31 -27.95 -13.83
CA ALA A 479 -5.69 -27.71 -13.38
C ALA A 479 -5.86 -26.35 -12.68
N ALA A 480 -4.77 -25.75 -12.18
CA ALA A 480 -4.80 -24.42 -11.62
C ALA A 480 -4.94 -23.39 -12.75
N VAL A 481 -5.78 -22.38 -12.55
CA VAL A 481 -6.06 -21.35 -13.54
C VAL A 481 -5.48 -20.00 -13.12
N CYS A 482 -5.22 -19.16 -14.11
CA CYS A 482 -4.99 -17.73 -13.92
C CYS A 482 -5.91 -16.94 -14.85
N LEU A 483 -6.14 -15.68 -14.50
CA LEU A 483 -7.04 -14.79 -15.20
C LEU A 483 -6.26 -13.96 -16.22
N ARG A 484 -6.45 -14.24 -17.51
CA ARG A 484 -5.80 -13.52 -18.60
C ARG A 484 -6.69 -12.39 -19.10
N ARG A 485 -6.12 -11.18 -19.22
CA ARG A 485 -6.80 -10.06 -19.88
C ARG A 485 -7.24 -10.44 -21.30
N GLY A 486 -8.55 -10.43 -21.50
CA GLY A 486 -9.23 -10.67 -22.77
C GLY A 486 -9.63 -9.38 -23.49
N GLN A 487 -10.40 -9.55 -24.55
CA GLN A 487 -10.96 -8.46 -25.35
C GLN A 487 -12.33 -8.86 -25.85
N ILE A 488 -13.27 -7.91 -25.91
CA ILE A 488 -14.61 -8.12 -26.46
C ILE A 488 -14.60 -7.62 -27.91
N PRO A 489 -14.93 -8.48 -28.91
CA PRO A 489 -15.07 -8.06 -30.30
C PRO A 489 -16.01 -6.86 -30.46
N ARG A 490 -15.64 -5.90 -31.32
CA ARG A 490 -16.44 -4.72 -31.64
C ARG A 490 -16.73 -4.71 -33.13
N PHE A 491 -17.93 -4.30 -33.50
CA PHE A 491 -18.41 -4.28 -34.88
C PHE A 491 -19.01 -2.92 -35.21
N GLY A 492 -18.79 -2.45 -36.44
CA GLY A 492 -19.42 -1.24 -36.97
C GLY A 492 -20.82 -1.54 -37.55
N PRO A 493 -21.55 -0.51 -37.98
CA PRO A 493 -22.91 -0.64 -38.54
C PRO A 493 -23.05 -1.63 -39.70
N ASN A 494 -22.00 -1.80 -40.49
CA ASN A 494 -21.98 -2.68 -41.66
C ASN A 494 -21.48 -4.11 -41.33
N GLY A 495 -21.26 -4.43 -40.05
CA GLY A 495 -20.69 -5.71 -39.61
C GLY A 495 -19.16 -5.78 -39.69
N ASP A 496 -18.48 -4.71 -40.10
CA ASP A 496 -17.03 -4.65 -40.14
C ASP A 496 -16.43 -4.66 -38.73
N ARG A 497 -15.36 -5.43 -38.53
CA ARG A 497 -14.68 -5.51 -37.22
C ARG A 497 -13.93 -4.22 -36.91
N LEU A 498 -14.30 -3.56 -35.81
CA LEU A 498 -13.62 -2.36 -35.33
C LEU A 498 -12.32 -2.72 -34.59
N PRO A 499 -11.35 -1.78 -34.52
CA PRO A 499 -10.19 -1.92 -33.66
C PRO A 499 -10.58 -2.22 -32.22
N GLN A 500 -9.85 -3.16 -31.61
CA GLN A 500 -10.04 -3.54 -30.22
C GLN A 500 -9.62 -2.40 -29.31
N LEU A 501 -10.42 -2.13 -28.28
CA LEU A 501 -10.06 -1.16 -27.26
C LEU A 501 -9.08 -1.80 -26.29
N LYS A 502 -7.94 -1.14 -26.12
CA LYS A 502 -7.00 -1.47 -25.05
C LYS A 502 -7.53 -0.89 -23.74
N ALA A 503 -7.09 -1.47 -22.64
CA ALA A 503 -7.18 -0.80 -21.34
C ALA A 503 -6.58 0.61 -21.43
N ALA A 504 -7.05 1.54 -20.62
CA ALA A 504 -6.55 2.91 -20.61
C ALA A 504 -5.59 3.18 -19.44
N GLY A 505 -5.76 2.47 -18.33
CA GLY A 505 -4.97 2.60 -17.10
C GLY A 505 -3.70 1.75 -17.08
N ARG A 506 -2.75 2.10 -16.22
CA ARG A 506 -1.46 1.41 -16.05
C ARG A 506 -1.56 0.13 -15.23
N ILE A 507 -2.54 -0.02 -14.35
CA ILE A 507 -2.78 -1.25 -13.58
C ILE A 507 -2.96 -2.44 -14.52
N LEU A 508 -3.56 -2.21 -15.69
CA LEU A 508 -3.84 -3.24 -16.68
C LEU A 508 -2.80 -3.31 -17.81
N GLU A 509 -1.73 -2.52 -17.79
CA GLU A 509 -0.60 -2.56 -18.76
C GLU A 509 -1.04 -2.70 -20.23
N PRO A 510 -1.64 -1.67 -20.84
CA PRO A 510 -2.11 -1.70 -22.24
C PRO A 510 -1.03 -1.94 -23.28
N GLU A 511 0.22 -1.68 -22.95
CA GLU A 511 1.39 -1.96 -23.79
C GLU A 511 1.77 -3.45 -23.79
N VAL A 512 1.46 -4.19 -22.74
CA VAL A 512 1.85 -5.60 -22.61
C VAL A 512 0.83 -6.48 -23.35
N PRO A 513 1.24 -7.30 -24.33
CA PRO A 513 0.30 -8.10 -25.12
C PRO A 513 -0.54 -9.07 -24.30
N ARG A 514 0.04 -9.68 -23.25
CA ARG A 514 -0.62 -10.67 -22.40
C ARG A 514 -0.38 -10.34 -20.93
N VAL A 515 -1.47 -10.07 -20.23
CA VAL A 515 -1.50 -9.68 -18.83
C VAL A 515 -2.28 -10.75 -18.07
N PHE A 516 -1.73 -11.21 -16.96
CA PHE A 516 -2.28 -12.30 -16.14
C PHE A 516 -2.42 -11.86 -14.69
N PHE A 517 -3.49 -12.31 -14.04
CA PHE A 517 -3.72 -12.15 -12.61
C PHE A 517 -3.96 -13.53 -12.01
N ARG A 518 -3.54 -13.75 -10.78
CA ARG A 518 -3.85 -15.00 -10.07
C ARG A 518 -5.33 -15.06 -9.74
N ASP A 519 -5.92 -16.25 -9.82
CA ASP A 519 -7.37 -16.41 -9.63
C ASP A 519 -7.78 -16.08 -8.18
N GLU A 520 -6.94 -16.48 -7.23
CA GLU A 520 -7.09 -16.24 -5.80
C GLU A 520 -7.12 -14.75 -5.43
N GLU A 521 -6.55 -13.87 -6.27
CA GLU A 521 -6.49 -12.42 -6.03
C GLU A 521 -7.79 -11.70 -6.40
N VAL A 522 -8.71 -12.38 -7.09
CA VAL A 522 -10.03 -11.84 -7.41
C VAL A 522 -11.07 -12.64 -6.63
N PRO A 523 -11.28 -12.38 -5.33
CA PRO A 523 -12.29 -13.07 -4.54
C PRO A 523 -13.71 -12.67 -4.98
N ARG A 524 -14.74 -13.35 -4.45
CA ARG A 524 -16.16 -13.00 -4.69
C ARG A 524 -16.52 -11.59 -4.24
N SER A 525 -15.90 -11.09 -3.17
CA SER A 525 -16.03 -9.70 -2.73
C SER A 525 -15.42 -8.69 -3.72
N GLY A 526 -14.65 -9.16 -4.70
CA GLY A 526 -13.84 -8.35 -5.58
C GLY A 526 -12.62 -7.74 -4.88
N VAL A 527 -11.77 -7.09 -5.67
CA VAL A 527 -10.61 -6.32 -5.18
C VAL A 527 -10.52 -5.01 -5.94
N THR A 528 -10.22 -3.92 -5.23
CA THR A 528 -10.00 -2.61 -5.85
C THR A 528 -8.52 -2.28 -5.81
N ALA A 529 -7.93 -2.03 -6.98
CA ALA A 529 -6.58 -1.51 -7.12
C ALA A 529 -6.63 -0.03 -7.55
N ARG A 530 -5.88 0.82 -6.85
CA ARG A 530 -5.81 2.27 -7.08
C ARG A 530 -4.39 2.72 -7.29
N ARG A 531 -4.20 3.76 -8.09
CA ARG A 531 -2.96 4.55 -8.11
C ARG A 531 -3.24 5.93 -7.53
N VAL A 532 -2.48 6.31 -6.51
CA VAL A 532 -2.68 7.53 -5.72
C VAL A 532 -1.41 8.38 -5.75
N PRO A 533 -1.47 9.68 -6.04
CA PRO A 533 -0.34 10.57 -5.85
C PRO A 533 0.00 10.66 -4.36
N VAL A 534 1.28 10.51 -4.01
CA VAL A 534 1.75 10.60 -2.63
C VAL A 534 2.87 11.62 -2.54
N VAL A 535 2.86 12.42 -1.48
CA VAL A 535 3.94 13.33 -1.11
C VAL A 535 4.31 13.08 0.34
N ALA A 536 5.60 13.00 0.63
CA ALA A 536 6.13 12.91 1.98
C ALA A 536 7.44 13.70 2.08
N ARG A 537 7.88 13.97 3.31
CA ARG A 537 9.24 14.45 3.57
C ARG A 537 10.08 13.28 4.08
N ASP A 538 11.33 13.24 3.63
CA ASP A 538 12.34 12.37 4.24
C ASP A 538 12.86 12.97 5.56
N GLU A 539 13.71 12.23 6.29
CA GLU A 539 14.26 12.67 7.58
C GLU A 539 15.03 14.00 7.49
N ASP A 540 15.61 14.31 6.32
CA ASP A 540 16.33 15.57 6.06
C ASP A 540 15.39 16.72 5.63
N GLY A 541 14.08 16.46 5.54
CA GLY A 541 13.06 17.44 5.15
C GLY A 541 12.88 17.61 3.65
N THR A 542 13.58 16.84 2.82
CA THR A 542 13.44 16.88 1.35
C THR A 542 12.10 16.28 0.95
N VAL A 543 11.38 16.98 0.07
CA VAL A 543 10.07 16.54 -0.42
C VAL A 543 10.25 15.44 -1.47
N ARG A 544 9.68 14.27 -1.20
CA ARG A 544 9.55 13.14 -2.12
C ARG A 544 8.12 13.09 -2.65
N SER A 545 7.96 12.88 -3.95
CA SER A 545 6.65 12.70 -4.58
C SER A 545 6.64 11.51 -5.52
N TRP A 546 5.64 10.65 -5.42
CA TRP A 546 5.48 9.47 -6.27
C TRP A 546 4.00 9.17 -6.51
N VAL A 547 3.72 8.08 -7.24
CA VAL A 547 2.38 7.54 -7.38
C VAL A 547 2.37 6.15 -6.76
N GLY A 548 1.80 6.04 -5.58
CA GLY A 548 1.63 4.80 -4.84
C GLY A 548 0.52 3.93 -5.41
N ARG A 549 0.55 2.64 -5.08
CA ARG A 549 -0.57 1.71 -5.35
C ARG A 549 -1.26 1.37 -4.03
N ARG A 550 -2.59 1.22 -4.07
CA ARG A 550 -3.38 0.76 -2.92
C ARG A 550 -4.26 -0.38 -3.39
N VAL A 551 -4.21 -1.49 -2.68
CA VAL A 551 -5.06 -2.65 -2.96
C VAL A 551 -5.88 -2.96 -1.72
N GLY A 552 -7.18 -3.16 -1.92
CA GLY A 552 -8.10 -3.41 -0.82
C GLY A 552 -9.35 -4.13 -1.29
N ALA A 553 -10.08 -4.69 -0.34
CA ALA A 553 -11.29 -5.47 -0.62
C ALA A 553 -12.33 -4.66 -1.42
N GLY A 554 -12.98 -5.32 -2.36
CA GLY A 554 -14.15 -4.80 -3.08
C GLY A 554 -15.42 -4.81 -2.23
N ARG A 555 -16.57 -4.65 -2.88
CA ARG A 555 -17.90 -4.60 -2.23
C ARG A 555 -18.86 -5.68 -2.71
N GLY A 556 -18.38 -6.67 -3.45
CA GLY A 556 -19.18 -7.76 -4.00
C GLY A 556 -18.95 -7.99 -5.49
N GLU A 557 -19.86 -8.76 -6.06
CA GLU A 557 -19.87 -9.18 -7.47
C GLU A 557 -20.35 -8.05 -8.40
N ALA A 558 -20.11 -8.23 -9.69
CA ALA A 558 -20.56 -7.32 -10.75
C ALA A 558 -21.27 -8.11 -11.85
N SER A 559 -22.25 -7.48 -12.51
CA SER A 559 -22.92 -8.06 -13.68
C SER A 559 -22.60 -7.23 -14.90
N SER A 560 -21.96 -7.87 -15.88
CA SER A 560 -21.58 -7.26 -17.16
C SER A 560 -22.74 -7.20 -18.16
N ALA A 561 -23.84 -7.91 -17.88
CA ALA A 561 -24.90 -8.22 -18.83
C ALA A 561 -24.41 -8.89 -20.14
N LEU A 562 -23.20 -9.47 -20.14
CA LEU A 562 -22.65 -10.18 -21.27
C LEU A 562 -23.47 -11.44 -21.56
N ALA A 563 -24.05 -11.51 -22.75
CA ALA A 563 -24.77 -12.65 -23.26
C ALA A 563 -24.44 -12.83 -24.74
N PHE A 564 -24.56 -14.07 -25.22
CA PHE A 564 -24.34 -14.45 -26.60
C PHE A 564 -25.63 -15.01 -27.21
N ASP A 565 -25.73 -14.96 -28.54
CA ASP A 565 -26.78 -15.64 -29.32
C ASP A 565 -28.21 -15.29 -28.90
N GLY A 566 -28.52 -13.99 -28.79
CA GLY A 566 -29.84 -13.47 -28.44
C GLY A 566 -30.75 -13.22 -29.64
N ALA A 567 -32.06 -13.38 -29.46
CA ALA A 567 -33.08 -12.90 -30.39
C ALA A 567 -33.84 -11.73 -29.74
N VAL A 568 -33.73 -10.53 -30.32
CA VAL A 568 -34.26 -9.29 -29.75
C VAL A 568 -35.30 -8.65 -30.68
N PRO A 569 -36.31 -7.94 -30.15
CA PRO A 569 -37.29 -7.24 -30.98
C PRO A 569 -36.62 -6.22 -31.93
N PRO A 570 -37.18 -6.01 -33.14
CA PRO A 570 -36.70 -4.98 -34.06
C PRO A 570 -36.97 -3.60 -33.44
N GLY A 571 -35.91 -2.92 -32.99
CA GLY A 571 -35.98 -1.57 -32.40
C GLY A 571 -35.92 -1.51 -30.86
N GLY A 572 -35.70 -2.62 -30.15
CA GLY A 572 -35.58 -2.62 -28.69
C GLY A 572 -34.15 -2.39 -28.20
N THR A 573 -33.91 -1.25 -27.55
CA THR A 573 -32.81 -1.10 -26.57
C THR A 573 -33.23 -1.82 -25.29
N GLY A 574 -32.96 -3.12 -25.22
CA GLY A 574 -33.04 -3.92 -23.99
C GLY A 574 -31.73 -3.84 -23.23
#